data_AF-H6RHI1-F1
#
_entry.id   AF-H6RHI1-F1
#
_cell.length_a   1.000
_cell.length_b   1.000
_cell.length_c   1.000
_cell.angle_alpha   90.00
_cell.angle_beta   90.00
_cell.angle_gamma   90.00
#
_symmetry.space_group_name_H-M   'P 1'
#
loop_
_entity.id
_entity.type
_entity.pdbx_description
1 polymer ?
#
loop_
_entity_poly.entity_id
_entity_poly.type
_entity_poly.pdbx_seq_one_letter_code
_entity_poly.pdbx_strand_id
1 'polypeptide(L)'
;MSLELLKPIKNSFLNDLDENYLQGSLLNKIKIHSESEGLPNTELADVCLIGVEENRNSFFESKKQDLELIRKELYKLKFGNWKIKISDLGNLPNGESVDDSYHALYDICKELLSKKTILVIIGGSNDLIYPIFKSFDTHNEKVNIVSIDNQFDLYQESDLISGRTYMNKIIFDDSNKLSDFTNIGFQRHLCSTDEINLMEKLFFEYISLGEITENNFRAEPLIRDANIVGFDMKSLNILGNPNGIDPRLSCILSKYAGQSIKTNFFGIFELSDNLISNKLYSEIIWYFIDGIDKRVLETDFYDSQTFNKYIVQTSGRDITFFKSKISKKWWILIDSSENNATNFLPCLEEDYEDALNDNIPIRWLKATKRN
;
A
#
# COMPACT_ATOMS: atom_id res chain seq x y z
N MET A 1 5.13 -21.74 -14.28
CA MET A 1 5.49 -20.39 -13.76
C MET A 1 4.31 -19.89 -12.95
N SER A 2 4.51 -19.10 -11.88
CA SER A 2 3.41 -18.74 -10.98
C SER A 2 2.33 -17.90 -11.68
N LEU A 3 2.72 -17.12 -12.70
CA LEU A 3 1.82 -16.32 -13.53
C LEU A 3 0.91 -17.14 -14.46
N GLU A 4 1.17 -18.43 -14.70
CA GLU A 4 0.33 -19.30 -15.54
C GLU A 4 -1.02 -19.62 -14.86
N LEU A 5 -1.14 -19.40 -13.55
CA LEU A 5 -2.37 -19.56 -12.79
C LEU A 5 -3.40 -18.46 -13.08
N LEU A 6 -2.97 -17.35 -13.68
CA LEU A 6 -3.83 -16.21 -13.97
C LEU A 6 -4.74 -16.50 -15.16
N LYS A 7 -6.03 -16.24 -14.99
CA LYS A 7 -7.02 -16.33 -16.06
C LYS A 7 -7.00 -15.04 -16.90
N PRO A 8 -7.01 -15.16 -18.24
CA PRO A 8 -7.07 -14.00 -19.12
C PRO A 8 -8.39 -13.24 -18.99
N ILE A 9 -8.37 -11.97 -19.40
CA ILE A 9 -9.56 -11.16 -19.61
C ILE A 9 -10.26 -11.62 -20.89
N LYS A 10 -11.58 -11.78 -20.82
CA LYS A 10 -12.40 -12.21 -21.96
C LYS A 10 -12.33 -11.21 -23.11
N ASN A 11 -12.22 -11.71 -24.33
CA ASN A 11 -12.25 -10.85 -25.52
C ASN A 11 -13.62 -10.16 -25.69
N SER A 12 -14.72 -10.80 -25.30
CA SER A 12 -16.06 -10.21 -25.35
C SER A 12 -16.14 -8.92 -24.53
N PHE A 13 -15.57 -8.93 -23.32
CA PHE A 13 -15.51 -7.76 -22.45
C PHE A 13 -14.72 -6.62 -23.10
N LEU A 14 -13.56 -6.92 -23.71
CA LEU A 14 -12.73 -5.91 -24.37
C LEU A 14 -13.43 -5.29 -25.59
N ASN A 15 -14.15 -6.12 -26.36
CA ASN A 15 -14.90 -5.66 -27.53
C ASN A 15 -16.13 -4.81 -27.16
N ASP A 16 -16.70 -5.01 -25.98
CA ASP A 16 -17.85 -4.24 -25.46
C ASP A 16 -17.46 -2.86 -24.89
N LEU A 17 -16.16 -2.53 -24.84
CA LEU A 17 -15.69 -1.21 -24.44
C LEU A 17 -15.96 -0.20 -25.56
N ASP A 18 -16.94 0.67 -25.33
CA ASP A 18 -17.39 1.70 -26.30
C ASP A 18 -16.22 2.54 -26.84
N GLU A 19 -16.02 2.45 -28.16
CA GLU A 19 -14.95 3.11 -28.92
C GLU A 19 -14.92 4.63 -28.71
N ASN A 20 -16.06 5.26 -28.44
CA ASN A 20 -16.17 6.70 -28.25
C ASN A 20 -15.37 7.21 -27.04
N TYR A 21 -15.10 6.36 -26.05
CA TYR A 21 -14.32 6.73 -24.86
C TYR A 21 -12.81 6.47 -25.03
N LEU A 22 -12.41 5.74 -26.07
CA LEU A 22 -11.06 5.18 -26.20
C LEU A 22 -10.00 6.18 -26.68
N GLN A 23 -10.38 7.33 -27.24
CA GLN A 23 -9.37 8.30 -27.68
C GLN A 23 -8.54 8.80 -26.49
N GLY A 24 -7.25 8.47 -26.46
CA GLY A 24 -6.35 8.80 -25.35
C GLY A 24 -6.65 8.07 -24.03
N SER A 25 -7.44 7.00 -24.07
CA SER A 25 -7.71 6.19 -22.87
C SER A 25 -6.52 5.34 -22.46
N LEU A 26 -6.54 4.92 -21.20
CA LEU A 26 -5.53 4.04 -20.60
C LEU A 26 -5.50 2.67 -21.29
N LEU A 27 -6.65 2.17 -21.77
CA LEU A 27 -6.74 0.89 -22.51
C LEU A 27 -5.68 0.78 -23.61
N ASN A 28 -5.49 1.86 -24.38
CA ASN A 28 -4.58 1.88 -25.53
C ASN A 28 -3.09 1.89 -25.16
N LYS A 29 -2.77 1.93 -23.86
CA LYS A 29 -1.39 2.00 -23.34
C LYS A 29 -1.03 0.82 -22.44
N ILE A 30 -2.02 0.04 -21.99
CA ILE A 30 -1.80 -1.14 -21.15
C ILE A 30 -1.63 -2.37 -22.05
N LYS A 31 -0.68 -3.26 -21.71
CA LYS A 31 -0.63 -4.61 -22.28
C LYS A 31 -1.54 -5.54 -21.48
N ILE A 32 -2.43 -6.28 -22.14
CA ILE A 32 -3.47 -7.04 -21.44
C ILE A 32 -3.28 -8.53 -21.68
N HIS A 33 -3.32 -9.32 -20.61
CA HIS A 33 -3.51 -10.75 -20.70
C HIS A 33 -4.95 -11.04 -21.15
N SER A 34 -5.15 -11.12 -22.47
CA SER A 34 -6.43 -11.46 -23.07
C SER A 34 -6.43 -12.91 -23.57
N GLU A 35 -7.62 -13.46 -23.83
CA GLU A 35 -7.74 -14.80 -24.41
C GLU A 35 -7.11 -14.89 -25.82
N SER A 36 -6.98 -13.76 -26.52
CA SER A 36 -6.41 -13.68 -27.87
C SER A 36 -4.90 -13.47 -27.88
N GLU A 37 -4.35 -12.64 -26.98
CA GLU A 37 -2.93 -12.25 -26.97
C GLU A 37 -2.09 -13.06 -25.96
N GLY A 38 -2.73 -13.72 -24.99
CA GLY A 38 -2.03 -14.47 -23.94
C GLY A 38 -1.30 -13.58 -22.94
N LEU A 39 -0.52 -14.20 -22.05
CA LEU A 39 0.15 -13.49 -20.96
C LEU A 39 1.24 -12.52 -21.50
N PRO A 40 1.22 -11.22 -21.17
CA PRO A 40 2.25 -10.27 -21.59
C PRO A 40 3.61 -10.60 -20.98
N ASN A 41 4.69 -10.24 -21.69
CA ASN A 41 6.03 -10.33 -21.12
C ASN A 41 6.19 -9.33 -19.95
N THR A 42 6.33 -9.89 -18.74
CA THR A 42 6.45 -9.14 -17.48
C THR A 42 7.86 -8.59 -17.21
N GLU A 43 8.90 -9.04 -17.91
CA GLU A 43 10.27 -8.51 -17.72
C GLU A 43 10.40 -7.03 -18.11
N LEU A 44 9.47 -6.52 -18.93
CA LEU A 44 9.46 -5.15 -19.40
C LEU A 44 8.42 -4.28 -18.68
N ALA A 45 7.71 -4.81 -17.68
CA ALA A 45 6.64 -4.08 -16.99
C ALA A 45 7.16 -3.40 -15.72
N ASP A 46 6.89 -2.11 -15.60
CA ASP A 46 7.14 -1.34 -14.37
C ASP A 46 6.02 -1.59 -13.34
N VAL A 47 4.79 -1.76 -13.84
CA VAL A 47 3.58 -1.99 -13.03
C VAL A 47 2.76 -3.13 -13.61
N CYS A 48 2.35 -4.07 -12.77
CA CYS A 48 1.41 -5.13 -13.09
C CYS A 48 0.11 -4.98 -12.30
N LEU A 49 -1.04 -5.20 -12.95
CA LEU A 49 -2.35 -5.27 -12.31
C LEU A 49 -2.79 -6.74 -12.25
N ILE A 50 -3.31 -7.18 -11.10
CA ILE A 50 -4.03 -8.45 -10.99
C ILE A 50 -5.36 -8.24 -10.29
N GLY A 51 -6.39 -8.93 -10.77
CA GLY A 51 -7.63 -9.11 -10.01
C GLY A 51 -7.54 -10.36 -9.14
N VAL A 52 -8.06 -10.32 -7.91
CA VAL A 52 -8.09 -11.49 -7.02
C VAL A 52 -9.52 -11.72 -6.55
N GLU A 53 -10.02 -12.95 -6.73
CA GLU A 53 -11.39 -13.33 -6.35
C GLU A 53 -11.51 -13.89 -4.92
N GLU A 54 -10.38 -14.20 -4.26
CA GLU A 54 -10.37 -14.86 -2.95
C GLU A 54 -10.89 -13.94 -1.85
N ASN A 55 -12.08 -14.25 -1.36
CA ASN A 55 -12.77 -13.51 -0.32
C ASN A 55 -13.40 -14.42 0.76
N ARG A 56 -13.08 -15.73 0.77
CA ARG A 56 -13.70 -16.70 1.68
C ARG A 56 -13.41 -16.43 3.16
N ASN A 57 -12.31 -15.72 3.45
CA ASN A 57 -11.91 -15.29 4.78
C ASN A 57 -12.27 -13.84 5.10
N SER A 58 -13.04 -13.16 4.23
CA SER A 58 -13.63 -11.87 4.58
C SER A 58 -14.56 -12.07 5.78
N PHE A 59 -14.36 -11.23 6.80
CA PHE A 59 -15.25 -11.22 7.95
C PHE A 59 -16.63 -10.63 7.62
N PHE A 60 -16.70 -9.76 6.62
CA PHE A 60 -17.91 -9.02 6.31
C PHE A 60 -18.60 -9.60 5.09
N GLU A 61 -19.92 -9.67 5.12
CA GLU A 61 -20.69 -10.10 3.95
C GLU A 61 -20.53 -9.07 2.82
N SER A 62 -19.73 -9.40 1.81
CA SER A 62 -19.65 -8.66 0.57
C SER A 62 -20.33 -9.45 -0.55
N LYS A 63 -21.08 -8.74 -1.40
CA LYS A 63 -21.53 -9.33 -2.67
C LYS A 63 -20.31 -9.65 -3.51
N LYS A 64 -20.36 -10.73 -4.30
CA LYS A 64 -19.29 -11.05 -5.24
C LYS A 64 -19.05 -9.83 -6.14
N GLN A 65 -17.87 -9.23 -6.01
CA GLN A 65 -17.45 -8.09 -6.83
C GLN A 65 -17.22 -8.56 -8.26
N ASP A 66 -17.75 -7.80 -9.23
CA ASP A 66 -17.36 -7.94 -10.62
C ASP A 66 -16.11 -7.08 -10.90
N LEU A 67 -14.97 -7.73 -11.07
CA LEU A 67 -13.70 -7.08 -11.38
C LEU A 67 -13.66 -6.54 -12.82
N GLU A 68 -14.50 -7.08 -13.73
CA GLU A 68 -14.63 -6.55 -15.10
C GLU A 68 -15.25 -5.16 -15.06
N LEU A 69 -16.20 -4.88 -14.14
CA LEU A 69 -16.80 -3.55 -13.98
C LEU A 69 -15.79 -2.49 -13.51
N ILE A 70 -14.86 -2.86 -12.63
CA ILE A 70 -13.80 -1.95 -12.18
C ILE A 70 -12.84 -1.67 -13.34
N ARG A 71 -12.42 -2.72 -14.06
CA ARG A 71 -11.58 -2.57 -15.25
C ARG A 71 -12.24 -1.71 -16.31
N LYS A 72 -13.56 -1.85 -16.50
CA LYS A 72 -14.33 -1.03 -17.44
C LYS A 72 -14.22 0.46 -17.13
N GLU A 73 -14.28 0.84 -15.86
CA GLU A 73 -14.10 2.26 -15.47
C GLU A 73 -12.62 2.68 -15.59
N LEU A 74 -11.67 1.84 -15.14
CA LEU A 74 -10.24 2.11 -15.23
C LEU A 74 -9.74 2.31 -16.65
N TYR A 75 -10.14 1.43 -17.57
CA TYR A 75 -9.72 1.46 -18.97
C TYR A 75 -10.23 2.67 -19.74
N LYS A 76 -11.33 3.29 -19.28
CA LYS A 76 -11.89 4.53 -19.86
C LYS A 76 -11.13 5.78 -19.44
N LEU A 77 -10.46 5.74 -18.28
CA LEU A 77 -9.71 6.91 -17.78
C LEU A 77 -8.64 7.32 -18.78
N LYS A 78 -8.36 8.62 -18.87
CA LYS A 78 -7.36 9.13 -19.80
C LYS A 78 -5.96 8.77 -19.32
N PHE A 79 -5.09 8.41 -20.26
CA PHE A 79 -3.69 8.15 -19.96
C PHE A 79 -3.00 9.44 -19.47
N GLY A 80 -2.31 9.39 -18.34
CA GLY A 80 -1.66 10.56 -17.72
C GLY A 80 -0.34 11.00 -18.36
N ASN A 81 0.00 10.49 -19.55
CA ASN A 81 1.27 10.73 -20.25
C ASN A 81 2.52 10.24 -19.49
N TRP A 82 2.39 9.11 -18.80
CA TRP A 82 3.47 8.52 -18.01
C TRP A 82 4.53 7.82 -18.88
N LYS A 83 5.74 7.67 -18.35
CA LYS A 83 6.82 6.89 -19.01
C LYS A 83 6.81 5.41 -18.63
N ILE A 84 5.99 5.04 -17.65
CA ILE A 84 5.88 3.70 -17.10
C ILE A 84 5.11 2.76 -18.03
N LYS A 85 5.54 1.49 -18.06
CA LYS A 85 4.92 0.39 -18.80
C LYS A 85 4.03 -0.41 -17.86
N ILE A 86 2.75 -0.51 -18.22
CA ILE A 86 1.72 -1.13 -17.41
C ILE A 86 1.23 -2.40 -18.11
N SER A 87 1.08 -3.48 -17.35
CA SER A 87 0.48 -4.73 -17.84
C SER A 87 -0.65 -5.20 -16.92
N ASP A 88 -1.83 -5.49 -17.46
CA ASP A 88 -2.88 -6.20 -16.72
C ASP A 88 -2.72 -7.70 -16.98
N LEU A 89 -2.44 -8.47 -15.92
CA LEU A 89 -2.14 -9.89 -16.02
C LEU A 89 -3.38 -10.78 -15.87
N GLY A 90 -4.57 -10.18 -15.73
CA GLY A 90 -5.84 -10.90 -15.59
C GLY A 90 -6.20 -11.19 -14.13
N ASN A 91 -6.86 -12.31 -13.89
CA ASN A 91 -7.44 -12.65 -12.58
C ASN A 91 -6.83 -13.90 -11.97
N LEU A 92 -6.53 -13.87 -10.68
CA LEU A 92 -6.29 -15.06 -9.87
C LEU A 92 -7.65 -15.59 -9.37
N PRO A 93 -8.12 -16.75 -9.88
CA PRO A 93 -9.34 -17.38 -9.38
C PRO A 93 -9.10 -18.00 -7.99
N ASN A 94 -10.19 -18.33 -7.30
CA ASN A 94 -10.11 -19.11 -6.07
C ASN A 94 -9.51 -20.50 -6.35
N GLY A 95 -8.56 -20.92 -5.53
CA GLY A 95 -8.10 -22.30 -5.46
C GLY A 95 -9.13 -23.22 -4.80
N GLU A 96 -8.85 -24.52 -4.78
CA GLU A 96 -9.72 -25.51 -4.14
C GLU A 96 -9.91 -25.15 -2.64
N SER A 97 -8.82 -24.87 -1.94
CA SER A 97 -8.80 -24.31 -0.59
C SER A 97 -8.34 -22.84 -0.57
N VAL A 98 -8.56 -22.15 0.55
CA VAL A 98 -8.04 -20.78 0.75
C VAL A 98 -6.50 -20.77 0.78
N ASP A 99 -5.90 -21.79 1.38
CA ASP A 99 -4.44 -21.95 1.42
C ASP A 99 -3.86 -22.08 0.00
N ASP A 100 -4.54 -22.76 -0.92
CA ASP A 100 -4.12 -22.83 -2.33
C ASP A 100 -4.11 -21.44 -2.98
N SER A 101 -5.13 -20.61 -2.71
CA SER A 101 -5.17 -19.22 -3.19
C SER A 101 -4.03 -18.39 -2.59
N TYR A 102 -3.74 -18.55 -1.29
CA TYR A 102 -2.65 -17.85 -0.62
C TYR A 102 -1.29 -18.26 -1.18
N HIS A 103 -1.07 -19.55 -1.42
CA HIS A 103 0.16 -20.05 -2.03
C HIS A 103 0.34 -19.52 -3.47
N ALA A 104 -0.72 -19.51 -4.26
CA ALA A 104 -0.68 -18.93 -5.61
C ALA A 104 -0.34 -17.43 -5.57
N LEU A 105 -0.98 -16.66 -4.70
CA LEU A 105 -0.70 -15.24 -4.54
C LEU A 105 0.73 -14.98 -4.03
N TYR A 106 1.20 -15.77 -3.07
CA TYR A 106 2.58 -15.72 -2.58
C TYR A 106 3.59 -15.88 -3.72
N ASP A 107 3.42 -16.90 -4.57
CA ASP A 107 4.36 -17.19 -5.66
C ASP A 107 4.32 -16.13 -6.77
N ILE A 108 3.14 -15.55 -7.06
CA ILE A 108 3.00 -14.42 -7.99
C ILE A 108 3.72 -13.18 -7.44
N CYS A 109 3.46 -12.83 -6.18
CA CYS A 109 4.10 -11.69 -5.51
C CYS A 109 5.62 -11.85 -5.49
N LYS A 110 6.11 -13.05 -5.14
CA LYS A 110 7.53 -13.36 -5.09
C LYS A 110 8.19 -13.25 -6.46
N GLU A 111 7.56 -13.76 -7.52
CA GLU A 111 8.08 -13.65 -8.88
C GLU A 111 8.19 -12.18 -9.31
N LEU A 112 7.14 -11.39 -9.13
CA LEU A 112 7.13 -9.96 -9.52
C LEU A 112 8.07 -9.11 -8.67
N LEU A 113 8.19 -9.40 -7.38
CA LEU A 113 9.15 -8.74 -6.49
C LEU A 113 10.60 -8.96 -6.97
N SER A 114 10.95 -10.18 -7.38
CA SER A 114 12.28 -10.50 -7.92
C SER A 114 12.61 -9.74 -9.21
N LYS A 115 11.58 -9.40 -9.99
CA LYS A 115 11.67 -8.60 -11.22
C LYS A 115 11.68 -7.08 -10.97
N LYS A 116 11.52 -6.65 -9.71
CA LYS A 116 11.34 -5.25 -9.31
C LYS A 116 10.13 -4.58 -9.97
N THR A 117 9.10 -5.37 -10.28
CA THR A 117 7.84 -4.89 -10.84
C THR A 117 6.87 -4.59 -9.71
N ILE A 118 6.23 -3.42 -9.74
CA ILE A 118 5.22 -3.03 -8.75
C ILE A 118 3.93 -3.79 -9.06
N LEU A 119 3.32 -4.42 -8.06
CA LEU A 119 2.06 -5.14 -8.22
C LEU A 119 0.90 -4.35 -7.59
N VAL A 120 -0.13 -4.11 -8.39
CA VAL A 120 -1.42 -3.59 -7.95
C VAL A 120 -2.42 -4.73 -7.89
N ILE A 121 -3.03 -4.92 -6.72
CA ILE A 121 -3.97 -6.00 -6.44
C ILE A 121 -5.37 -5.40 -6.31
N ILE A 122 -6.32 -5.95 -7.06
CA ILE A 122 -7.70 -5.47 -7.13
C ILE A 122 -8.63 -6.58 -6.64
N GLY A 123 -9.19 -6.40 -5.45
CA GLY A 123 -10.18 -7.31 -4.90
C GLY A 123 -9.62 -8.31 -3.89
N GLY A 124 -10.50 -9.25 -3.53
CA GLY A 124 -10.29 -10.18 -2.43
C GLY A 124 -10.46 -9.56 -1.05
N SER A 125 -10.20 -10.35 -0.02
CA SER A 125 -10.33 -9.95 1.38
C SER A 125 -9.03 -9.39 1.98
N ASN A 126 -9.14 -8.62 3.07
CA ASN A 126 -8.00 -7.89 3.65
C ASN A 126 -6.86 -8.83 4.11
N ASP A 127 -7.19 -10.07 4.46
CA ASP A 127 -6.23 -11.10 4.85
C ASP A 127 -5.20 -11.46 3.79
N LEU A 128 -5.43 -11.12 2.52
CA LEU A 128 -4.47 -11.33 1.44
C LEU A 128 -3.16 -10.53 1.63
N ILE A 129 -3.13 -9.55 2.54
CA ILE A 129 -1.88 -8.90 2.98
C ILE A 129 -0.90 -9.92 3.58
N TYR A 130 -1.38 -10.99 4.23
CA TYR A 130 -0.52 -12.03 4.79
C TYR A 130 0.33 -12.77 3.73
N PRO A 131 -0.22 -13.41 2.69
CA PRO A 131 0.60 -14.04 1.65
C PRO A 131 1.48 -13.03 0.88
N ILE A 132 1.06 -11.76 0.73
CA ILE A 132 1.89 -10.70 0.16
C ILE A 132 3.11 -10.43 1.05
N PHE A 133 2.91 -10.28 2.36
CA PHE A 133 4.00 -10.12 3.33
C PHE A 133 4.98 -11.31 3.29
N LYS A 134 4.47 -12.53 3.28
CA LYS A 134 5.31 -13.74 3.20
C LYS A 134 6.19 -13.77 1.94
N SER A 135 5.76 -13.17 0.82
CA SER A 135 6.56 -13.15 -0.41
C SER A 135 7.96 -12.52 -0.24
N PHE A 136 8.15 -11.69 0.80
CA PHE A 136 9.43 -11.10 1.18
C PHE A 136 10.38 -12.04 1.94
N ASP A 137 9.97 -13.26 2.31
CA ASP A 137 10.79 -14.22 3.07
C ASP A 137 12.19 -14.45 2.44
N THR A 138 12.27 -14.33 1.10
CA THR A 138 13.51 -14.53 0.33
C THR A 138 14.40 -13.28 0.22
N HIS A 139 13.93 -12.12 0.67
CA HIS A 139 14.66 -10.86 0.63
C HIS A 139 15.26 -10.54 2.00
N ASN A 140 16.46 -9.97 2.06
CA ASN A 140 17.13 -9.69 3.35
C ASN A 140 16.53 -8.50 4.10
N GLU A 141 15.87 -7.59 3.40
CA GLU A 141 15.34 -6.36 3.98
C GLU A 141 14.08 -6.64 4.83
N LYS A 142 13.94 -5.88 5.91
CA LYS A 142 12.69 -5.85 6.66
C LYS A 142 11.61 -5.08 5.89
N VAL A 143 10.36 -5.38 6.18
CA VAL A 143 9.19 -4.90 5.46
C VAL A 143 8.39 -3.97 6.36
N ASN A 144 8.00 -2.83 5.82
CA ASN A 144 7.05 -1.92 6.44
C ASN A 144 5.68 -2.07 5.78
N ILE A 145 4.63 -2.18 6.59
CA ILE A 145 3.24 -2.32 6.13
C ILE A 145 2.45 -1.08 6.55
N VAL A 146 1.74 -0.49 5.60
CA VAL A 146 0.67 0.49 5.88
C VAL A 146 -0.67 -0.14 5.53
N SER A 147 -1.58 -0.15 6.51
CA SER A 147 -2.99 -0.47 6.30
C SER A 147 -3.82 0.81 6.38
N ILE A 148 -4.56 1.13 5.32
CA ILE A 148 -5.54 2.21 5.29
C ILE A 148 -6.90 1.57 5.60
N ASP A 149 -7.36 1.75 6.83
CA ASP A 149 -8.48 0.99 7.38
C ASP A 149 -9.14 1.75 8.54
N ASN A 150 -10.41 1.46 8.85
CA ASN A 150 -11.11 1.98 10.01
C ASN A 150 -10.89 1.14 11.29
N GLN A 151 -10.30 -0.05 11.18
CA GLN A 151 -9.92 -0.95 12.27
C GLN A 151 -8.44 -1.37 12.17
N PHE A 152 -7.87 -1.92 13.24
CA PHE A 152 -6.48 -2.41 13.24
C PHE A 152 -6.33 -3.87 12.76
N ASP A 153 -7.43 -4.64 12.77
CA ASP A 153 -7.44 -6.08 12.45
C ASP A 153 -6.46 -6.92 13.28
N LEU A 154 -6.40 -6.60 14.58
CA LEU A 154 -5.55 -7.24 15.60
C LEU A 154 -6.35 -8.14 16.55
N TYR A 155 -7.50 -8.65 16.13
CA TYR A 155 -8.38 -9.43 17.01
C TYR A 155 -7.73 -10.77 17.41
N GLN A 156 -7.70 -11.08 18.71
CA GLN A 156 -6.86 -12.16 19.27
C GLN A 156 -7.59 -13.48 19.56
N GLU A 157 -8.92 -13.54 19.48
CA GLU A 157 -9.67 -14.72 19.97
C GLU A 157 -9.78 -15.89 18.97
N SER A 158 -9.17 -15.82 17.77
CA SER A 158 -9.23 -16.92 16.79
C SER A 158 -7.88 -17.23 16.14
N ASP A 159 -7.59 -18.54 16.00
CA ASP A 159 -6.39 -19.07 15.32
C ASP A 159 -6.50 -19.02 13.78
N LEU A 160 -7.69 -18.76 13.24
CA LEU A 160 -7.96 -18.72 11.80
C LEU A 160 -7.57 -17.35 11.22
N ILE A 161 -7.00 -17.35 10.01
CA ILE A 161 -6.75 -16.10 9.26
C ILE A 161 -8.09 -15.57 8.77
N SER A 162 -8.37 -14.31 9.07
CA SER A 162 -9.52 -13.57 8.56
C SER A 162 -9.11 -12.13 8.34
N GLY A 163 -9.97 -11.37 7.67
CA GLY A 163 -9.80 -9.92 7.53
C GLY A 163 -9.55 -9.20 8.87
N ARG A 164 -9.93 -9.75 10.02
CA ARG A 164 -9.74 -9.14 11.37
C ARG A 164 -8.56 -9.68 12.18
N THR A 165 -7.86 -10.70 11.69
CA THR A 165 -6.83 -11.42 12.46
C THR A 165 -5.51 -11.58 11.73
N TYR A 166 -5.44 -11.24 10.44
CA TYR A 166 -4.24 -11.43 9.62
C TYR A 166 -3.02 -10.70 10.19
N MET A 167 -3.19 -9.51 10.77
CA MET A 167 -2.08 -8.73 11.30
C MET A 167 -1.43 -9.41 12.51
N ASN A 168 -2.20 -10.10 13.36
CA ASN A 168 -1.64 -10.92 14.44
C ASN A 168 -0.72 -12.01 13.88
N LYS A 169 -1.11 -12.67 12.78
CA LYS A 169 -0.24 -13.68 12.15
C LYS A 169 1.05 -13.09 11.61
N ILE A 170 1.01 -11.88 11.05
CA ILE A 170 2.21 -11.17 10.58
C ILE A 170 3.12 -10.81 11.75
N ILE A 171 2.57 -10.30 12.85
CA ILE A 171 3.32 -9.89 14.04
C ILE A 171 4.03 -11.10 14.70
N PHE A 172 3.34 -12.24 14.78
CA PHE A 172 3.88 -13.46 15.37
C PHE A 172 4.58 -14.38 14.36
N ASP A 173 4.82 -13.92 13.13
CA ASP A 173 5.51 -14.72 12.11
C ASP A 173 6.99 -14.92 12.48
N ASP A 174 7.45 -16.16 12.41
CA ASP A 174 8.80 -16.56 12.83
C ASP A 174 9.93 -15.97 11.95
N SER A 175 9.61 -15.41 10.77
CA SER A 175 10.61 -14.85 9.86
C SER A 175 11.25 -13.55 10.37
N ASN A 176 10.63 -12.88 11.36
CA ASN A 176 11.04 -11.58 11.89
C ASN A 176 11.26 -10.51 10.78
N LYS A 177 10.45 -10.57 9.72
CA LYS A 177 10.55 -9.65 8.57
C LYS A 177 9.84 -8.33 8.78
N LEU A 178 8.85 -8.26 9.67
CA LEU A 178 8.14 -7.01 9.94
C LEU A 178 9.07 -6.02 10.66
N SER A 179 9.29 -4.86 10.06
CA SER A 179 9.99 -3.73 10.69
C SER A 179 9.01 -2.77 11.35
N ASP A 180 7.95 -2.42 10.63
CA ASP A 180 6.93 -1.50 11.12
C ASP A 180 5.56 -1.84 10.55
N PHE A 181 4.54 -1.57 11.35
CA PHE A 181 3.16 -1.56 10.95
C PHE A 181 2.55 -0.20 11.27
N THR A 182 1.85 0.37 10.30
CA THR A 182 1.12 1.62 10.46
C THR A 182 -0.33 1.44 10.03
N ASN A 183 -1.25 1.95 10.84
CA ASN A 183 -2.65 2.07 10.45
C ASN A 183 -3.06 3.53 10.20
N ILE A 184 -3.77 3.81 9.11
CA ILE A 184 -4.25 5.15 8.76
C ILE A 184 -5.76 5.11 8.59
N GLY A 185 -6.47 5.94 9.36
CA GLY A 185 -7.91 6.06 9.26
C GLY A 185 -8.69 5.32 10.34
N PHE A 186 -8.02 4.76 11.35
CA PHE A 186 -8.70 4.04 12.43
C PHE A 186 -9.74 4.93 13.12
N GLN A 187 -10.82 4.31 13.56
CA GLN A 187 -11.88 4.95 14.30
C GLN A 187 -11.98 4.38 15.72
N ARG A 188 -11.83 5.25 16.74
CA ARG A 188 -11.75 4.83 18.15
C ARG A 188 -12.89 3.94 18.62
N HIS A 189 -14.09 4.16 18.09
CA HIS A 189 -15.31 3.44 18.48
C HIS A 189 -15.43 2.04 17.82
N LEU A 190 -14.59 1.73 16.84
CA LEU A 190 -14.53 0.41 16.19
C LEU A 190 -13.38 -0.47 16.72
N CYS A 191 -12.48 0.09 17.51
CA CYS A 191 -11.30 -0.59 18.04
C CYS A 191 -11.42 -0.79 19.56
N SER A 192 -11.04 -1.96 20.05
CA SER A 192 -10.96 -2.24 21.48
C SER A 192 -9.78 -1.52 22.13
N THR A 193 -9.83 -1.35 23.45
CA THR A 193 -8.71 -0.77 24.20
C THR A 193 -7.49 -1.68 24.18
N ASP A 194 -7.68 -2.99 24.13
CA ASP A 194 -6.58 -3.95 24.09
C ASP A 194 -5.80 -3.88 22.78
N GLU A 195 -6.47 -3.68 21.65
CA GLU A 195 -5.80 -3.47 20.35
C GLU A 195 -4.97 -2.17 20.35
N ILE A 196 -5.50 -1.08 20.91
CA ILE A 196 -4.76 0.19 21.04
C ILE A 196 -3.53 0.00 21.93
N ASN A 197 -3.68 -0.68 23.07
CA ASN A 197 -2.57 -0.98 23.97
C ASN A 197 -1.51 -1.86 23.30
N LEU A 198 -1.93 -2.80 22.44
CA LEU A 198 -1.01 -3.63 21.66
C LEU A 198 -0.20 -2.80 20.66
N MET A 199 -0.86 -1.89 19.92
CA MET A 199 -0.18 -0.96 19.01
C MET A 199 0.90 -0.14 19.73
N GLU A 200 0.57 0.40 20.91
CA GLU A 200 1.53 1.17 21.72
C GLU A 200 2.66 0.31 22.29
N LYS A 201 2.36 -0.91 22.75
CA LYS A 201 3.36 -1.85 23.28
C LYS A 201 4.36 -2.29 22.22
N LEU A 202 3.91 -2.46 20.99
CA LEU A 202 4.76 -2.83 19.84
C LEU A 202 5.42 -1.61 19.19
N PHE A 203 5.18 -0.39 19.69
CA PHE A 203 5.66 0.86 19.14
C PHE A 203 5.26 1.08 17.67
N PHE A 204 4.10 0.56 17.27
CA PHE A 204 3.53 0.80 15.96
C PHE A 204 2.90 2.19 15.87
N GLU A 205 2.77 2.66 14.64
CA GLU A 205 2.20 3.97 14.33
C GLU A 205 0.73 3.83 13.96
N TYR A 206 -0.07 4.82 14.33
CA TYR A 206 -1.43 4.93 13.85
C TYR A 206 -1.84 6.39 13.74
N ILE A 207 -2.68 6.71 12.76
CA ILE A 207 -3.31 8.02 12.61
C ILE A 207 -4.82 7.82 12.60
N SER A 208 -5.52 8.50 13.49
CA SER A 208 -6.98 8.45 13.53
C SER A 208 -7.58 9.14 12.31
N LEU A 209 -8.81 8.77 11.96
CA LEU A 209 -9.51 9.43 10.86
C LEU A 209 -9.64 10.95 11.06
N GLY A 210 -9.81 11.42 12.30
CA GLY A 210 -9.88 12.84 12.61
C GLY A 210 -8.57 13.56 12.26
N GLU A 211 -7.45 13.03 12.75
CA GLU A 211 -6.12 13.62 12.51
C GLU A 211 -5.75 13.67 11.03
N ILE A 212 -6.04 12.60 10.27
CA ILE A 212 -5.70 12.57 8.84
C ILE A 212 -6.60 13.48 8.00
N THR A 213 -7.85 13.69 8.43
CA THR A 213 -8.77 14.61 7.77
C THR A 213 -8.37 16.06 8.01
N GLU A 214 -7.87 16.38 9.21
CA GLU A 214 -7.34 17.70 9.55
C GLU A 214 -6.07 18.03 8.76
N ASN A 215 -5.11 17.09 8.71
CA ASN A 215 -3.86 17.26 7.99
C ASN A 215 -3.42 15.97 7.29
N ASN A 216 -3.77 15.86 6.00
CA ASN A 216 -3.42 14.69 5.18
C ASN A 216 -1.90 14.53 4.97
N PHE A 217 -1.09 15.58 5.14
CA PHE A 217 0.37 15.49 4.96
C PHE A 217 1.00 14.53 5.98
N ARG A 218 0.36 14.32 7.14
CA ARG A 218 0.83 13.37 8.17
C ARG A 218 0.92 11.93 7.66
N ALA A 219 0.14 11.53 6.65
CA ALA A 219 0.26 10.21 6.04
C ALA A 219 1.44 10.08 5.08
N GLU A 220 1.90 11.17 4.46
CA GLU A 220 2.95 11.11 3.42
C GLU A 220 4.20 10.38 3.91
N PRO A 221 4.83 10.75 5.04
CA PRO A 221 6.07 10.12 5.42
C PRO A 221 5.86 8.71 5.99
N LEU A 222 4.65 8.34 6.43
CA LEU A 222 4.33 6.96 6.82
C LEU A 222 4.25 6.06 5.58
N ILE A 223 3.50 6.51 4.58
CA ILE A 223 3.32 5.79 3.31
C ILE A 223 4.62 5.75 2.49
N ARG A 224 5.43 6.82 2.54
CA ARG A 224 6.73 6.88 1.86
C ARG A 224 7.71 5.81 2.32
N ASP A 225 7.57 5.32 3.56
CA ASP A 225 8.44 4.27 4.10
C ASP A 225 7.89 2.85 3.91
N ALA A 226 6.69 2.71 3.33
CA ALA A 226 6.00 1.43 3.22
C ALA A 226 6.45 0.62 1.99
N ASN A 227 6.57 -0.70 2.18
CA ASN A 227 6.75 -1.66 1.08
C ASN A 227 5.41 -2.22 0.59
N ILE A 228 4.50 -2.45 1.54
CA ILE A 228 3.14 -2.94 1.30
C ILE A 228 2.16 -1.87 1.77
N VAL A 229 1.28 -1.44 0.88
CA VAL A 229 0.16 -0.55 1.20
C VAL A 229 -1.14 -1.28 0.88
N GLY A 230 -1.85 -1.69 1.92
CA GLY A 230 -3.20 -2.26 1.80
C GLY A 230 -4.24 -1.20 2.11
N PHE A 231 -5.32 -1.17 1.34
CA PHE A 231 -6.43 -0.26 1.55
C PHE A 231 -7.73 -1.05 1.60
N ASP A 232 -8.29 -1.20 2.81
CA ASP A 232 -9.63 -1.76 2.99
C ASP A 232 -10.66 -0.71 2.59
N MET A 233 -11.38 -0.98 1.49
CA MET A 233 -12.37 -0.05 0.97
C MET A 233 -13.54 0.17 1.92
N LYS A 234 -13.84 -0.74 2.87
CA LYS A 234 -14.90 -0.52 3.89
C LYS A 234 -14.66 0.73 4.73
N SER A 235 -13.42 1.19 4.84
CA SER A 235 -13.09 2.44 5.52
C SER A 235 -13.68 3.68 4.82
N LEU A 236 -14.09 3.58 3.55
CA LEU A 236 -14.66 4.67 2.76
C LEU A 236 -16.07 5.05 3.20
N ASN A 237 -16.37 6.34 3.10
CA ASN A 237 -17.67 6.86 3.52
C ASN A 237 -18.86 6.40 2.65
N ILE A 238 -18.61 6.13 1.37
CA ILE A 238 -19.63 5.67 0.43
C ILE A 238 -19.99 4.19 0.61
N LEU A 239 -19.24 3.44 1.44
CA LEU A 239 -19.33 1.98 1.58
C LEU A 239 -19.90 1.50 2.91
N GLY A 240 -20.71 2.33 3.55
CA GLY A 240 -21.41 1.95 4.78
C GLY A 240 -20.72 2.37 6.06
N ASN A 241 -19.62 3.13 5.99
CA ASN A 241 -19.04 3.83 7.12
C ASN A 241 -19.35 5.34 7.01
N PRO A 242 -20.48 5.86 7.54
CA PRO A 242 -20.91 7.24 7.25
C PRO A 242 -19.86 8.31 7.53
N ASN A 243 -19.05 8.10 8.57
CA ASN A 243 -17.94 8.98 8.95
C ASN A 243 -16.60 8.41 8.48
N GLY A 244 -16.54 7.74 7.32
CA GLY A 244 -15.34 7.10 6.77
C GLY A 244 -14.42 8.06 6.00
N ILE A 245 -13.36 7.50 5.43
CA ILE A 245 -12.44 8.20 4.52
C ILE A 245 -13.22 8.70 3.31
N ASP A 246 -13.07 9.98 2.99
CA ASP A 246 -13.73 10.56 1.83
C ASP A 246 -12.99 10.21 0.51
N PRO A 247 -13.70 10.24 -0.63
CA PRO A 247 -13.10 9.91 -1.92
C PRO A 247 -11.85 10.72 -2.28
N ARG A 248 -11.78 12.01 -1.91
CA ARG A 248 -10.63 12.85 -2.26
C ARG A 248 -9.41 12.44 -1.44
N LEU A 249 -9.59 12.20 -0.14
CA LEU A 249 -8.52 11.71 0.71
C LEU A 249 -8.01 10.35 0.22
N SER A 250 -8.89 9.44 -0.20
CA SER A 250 -8.48 8.13 -0.74
C SER A 250 -7.51 8.24 -1.94
N CYS A 251 -7.79 9.15 -2.87
CA CYS A 251 -6.92 9.43 -4.03
C CYS A 251 -5.58 10.07 -3.61
N ILE A 252 -5.59 10.94 -2.59
CA ILE A 252 -4.36 11.55 -2.05
C ILE A 252 -3.46 10.48 -1.42
N LEU A 253 -4.01 9.62 -0.56
CA LEU A 253 -3.25 8.55 0.10
C LEU A 253 -2.67 7.57 -0.94
N SER A 254 -3.46 7.22 -1.94
CA SER A 254 -3.02 6.36 -3.04
C SER A 254 -1.90 6.99 -3.86
N LYS A 255 -1.97 8.31 -4.13
CA LYS A 255 -0.89 9.05 -4.78
C LYS A 255 0.39 9.05 -3.95
N TYR A 256 0.31 9.22 -2.62
CA TYR A 256 1.48 9.09 -1.75
C TYR A 256 2.10 7.68 -1.83
N ALA A 257 1.28 6.63 -1.89
CA ALA A 257 1.75 5.26 -2.05
C ALA A 257 2.46 5.04 -3.38
N GLY A 258 1.97 5.66 -4.46
CA GLY A 258 2.62 5.64 -5.77
C GLY A 258 3.97 6.36 -5.79
N GLN A 259 4.07 7.51 -5.10
CA GLN A 259 5.29 8.32 -5.03
C GLN A 259 6.40 7.73 -4.14
N SER A 260 6.04 6.82 -3.24
CA SER A 260 7.01 6.06 -2.44
C SER A 260 7.87 5.20 -3.34
N ILE A 261 9.19 5.29 -3.21
CA ILE A 261 10.11 4.41 -3.95
C ILE A 261 10.18 3.00 -3.37
N LYS A 262 9.78 2.84 -2.10
CA LYS A 262 9.79 1.56 -1.39
C LYS A 262 8.56 0.70 -1.69
N THR A 263 7.45 1.30 -2.13
CA THR A 263 6.22 0.54 -2.39
C THR A 263 6.42 -0.45 -3.53
N ASN A 264 6.33 -1.73 -3.19
CA ASN A 264 6.33 -2.87 -4.09
C ASN A 264 4.90 -3.35 -4.38
N PHE A 265 4.02 -3.27 -3.38
CA PHE A 265 2.65 -3.77 -3.45
C PHE A 265 1.66 -2.70 -3.02
N PHE A 266 0.63 -2.49 -3.84
CA PHE A 266 -0.53 -1.69 -3.50
C PHE A 266 -1.80 -2.51 -3.73
N GLY A 267 -2.61 -2.69 -2.69
CA GLY A 267 -3.83 -3.49 -2.77
C GLY A 267 -5.05 -2.68 -2.39
N ILE A 268 -6.13 -2.82 -3.15
CA ILE A 268 -7.47 -2.40 -2.73
C ILE A 268 -8.30 -3.65 -2.47
N PHE A 269 -8.77 -3.80 -1.23
CA PHE A 269 -9.44 -5.00 -0.74
C PHE A 269 -10.88 -4.69 -0.35
N GLU A 270 -11.66 -5.75 -0.17
CA GLU A 270 -12.99 -5.67 0.44
C GLU A 270 -13.96 -4.78 -0.36
N LEU A 271 -13.90 -4.96 -1.67
CA LEU A 271 -14.61 -4.17 -2.65
C LEU A 271 -16.11 -4.46 -2.59
N SER A 272 -16.91 -3.40 -2.67
CA SER A 272 -18.35 -3.50 -2.83
C SER A 272 -18.79 -3.22 -4.27
N ASP A 273 -19.77 -4.00 -4.73
CA ASP A 273 -20.25 -3.95 -6.10
C ASP A 273 -21.31 -2.86 -6.29
N ASN A 274 -20.86 -1.65 -6.60
CA ASN A 274 -21.72 -0.55 -7.04
C ASN A 274 -20.99 0.41 -8.00
N LEU A 275 -21.77 1.08 -8.85
CA LEU A 275 -21.26 1.92 -9.94
C LEU A 275 -20.37 3.06 -9.45
N ILE A 276 -20.75 3.74 -8.35
CA ILE A 276 -19.99 4.88 -7.83
C ILE A 276 -18.63 4.41 -7.31
N SER A 277 -18.61 3.26 -6.63
CA SER A 277 -17.39 2.73 -6.02
C SER A 277 -16.46 2.14 -7.06
N ASN A 278 -16.98 1.49 -8.12
CA ASN A 278 -16.17 1.04 -9.25
C ASN A 278 -15.42 2.21 -9.92
N LYS A 279 -16.05 3.38 -10.03
CA LYS A 279 -15.38 4.61 -10.50
C LYS A 279 -14.31 5.07 -9.52
N LEU A 280 -14.62 5.14 -8.23
CA LEU A 280 -13.65 5.56 -7.22
C LEU A 280 -12.43 4.62 -7.17
N TYR A 281 -12.63 3.29 -7.16
CA TYR A 281 -11.54 2.31 -7.20
C TYR A 281 -10.64 2.53 -8.42
N SER A 282 -11.24 2.83 -9.58
CA SER A 282 -10.49 3.14 -10.79
C SER A 282 -9.68 4.43 -10.68
N GLU A 283 -10.21 5.47 -10.02
CA GLU A 283 -9.51 6.73 -9.76
C GLU A 283 -8.37 6.54 -8.75
N ILE A 284 -8.58 5.76 -7.69
CA ILE A 284 -7.54 5.38 -6.72
C ILE A 284 -6.37 4.71 -7.44
N ILE A 285 -6.63 3.67 -8.23
CA ILE A 285 -5.58 2.98 -9.02
C ILE A 285 -4.89 3.95 -9.98
N TRP A 286 -5.65 4.84 -10.63
CA TRP A 286 -5.09 5.83 -11.54
C TRP A 286 -4.14 6.80 -10.83
N TYR A 287 -4.51 7.31 -9.65
CA TYR A 287 -3.68 8.23 -8.88
C TYR A 287 -2.46 7.55 -8.25
N PHE A 288 -2.55 6.26 -7.91
CA PHE A 288 -1.38 5.45 -7.57
C PHE A 288 -0.38 5.43 -8.73
N ILE A 289 -0.84 5.04 -9.92
CA ILE A 289 -0.02 4.97 -11.13
C ILE A 289 0.59 6.35 -11.48
N ASP A 290 -0.21 7.42 -11.36
CA ASP A 290 0.24 8.80 -11.55
C ASP A 290 1.29 9.25 -10.52
N GLY A 291 1.26 8.67 -9.32
CA GLY A 291 2.27 8.84 -8.28
C GLY A 291 3.60 8.17 -8.64
N ILE A 292 3.57 6.99 -9.28
CA ILE A 292 4.78 6.24 -9.67
C ILE A 292 5.63 7.04 -10.66
N ASP A 293 5.01 7.64 -11.68
CA ASP A 293 5.72 8.46 -12.67
C ASP A 293 6.42 9.70 -12.04
N LYS A 294 5.98 10.10 -10.83
CA LYS A 294 6.52 11.23 -10.08
C LYS A 294 7.52 10.82 -8.98
N ARG A 295 7.98 9.56 -8.96
CA ARG A 295 9.01 9.10 -8.03
C ARG A 295 10.30 9.90 -8.22
N VAL A 296 10.90 10.33 -7.12
CA VAL A 296 12.21 10.97 -7.07
C VAL A 296 13.15 10.00 -6.36
N LEU A 297 14.26 9.64 -6.99
CA LEU A 297 15.27 8.76 -6.41
C LEU A 297 16.15 9.55 -5.44
N GLU A 298 16.10 9.17 -4.17
CA GLU A 298 16.75 9.89 -3.06
C GLU A 298 17.54 8.88 -2.22
N THR A 299 18.79 8.63 -2.61
CA THR A 299 19.61 7.53 -2.05
C THR A 299 20.84 7.98 -1.28
N ASP A 300 21.43 9.13 -1.61
CA ASP A 300 22.66 9.62 -0.96
C ASP A 300 22.38 10.84 -0.08
N PHE A 301 22.04 10.59 1.18
CA PHE A 301 21.74 11.64 2.16
C PHE A 301 22.95 12.49 2.55
N TYR A 302 24.17 12.01 2.32
CA TYR A 302 25.39 12.72 2.67
C TYR A 302 25.93 13.57 1.53
N ASP A 303 25.38 13.45 0.33
CA ASP A 303 25.70 14.33 -0.78
C ASP A 303 25.14 15.75 -0.55
N SER A 304 26.07 16.67 -0.28
CA SER A 304 25.76 18.08 -0.08
C SER A 304 25.16 18.77 -1.31
N GLN A 305 25.22 18.19 -2.51
CA GLN A 305 24.57 18.77 -3.70
C GLN A 305 23.06 18.49 -3.72
N THR A 306 22.63 17.38 -3.14
CA THR A 306 21.24 16.92 -3.15
C THR A 306 20.53 17.12 -1.82
N PHE A 307 21.26 17.18 -0.70
CA PHE A 307 20.68 17.34 0.64
C PHE A 307 21.26 18.52 1.43
N ASN A 308 20.43 19.06 2.34
CA ASN A 308 20.86 19.89 3.45
C ASN A 308 20.79 19.07 4.74
N LYS A 309 21.86 19.11 5.55
CA LYS A 309 21.93 18.48 6.86
C LYS A 309 21.71 19.53 7.96
N TYR A 310 20.83 19.24 8.90
CA TYR A 310 20.55 20.07 10.08
C TYR A 310 20.78 19.24 11.34
N ILE A 311 21.46 19.81 12.33
CA ILE A 311 21.68 19.17 13.63
C ILE A 311 20.99 20.04 14.67
N VAL A 312 19.98 19.48 15.32
CA VAL A 312 19.18 20.15 16.35
C VAL A 312 19.59 19.59 17.71
N GLN A 313 20.05 20.48 18.59
CA GLN A 313 20.40 20.13 19.96
C GLN A 313 19.13 20.21 20.81
N THR A 314 18.67 19.07 21.33
CA THR A 314 17.55 19.00 22.28
C THR A 314 18.06 18.65 23.67
N SER A 315 17.26 18.91 24.71
CA SER A 315 17.61 18.64 26.10
C SER A 315 17.96 17.17 26.39
N GLY A 316 17.52 16.24 25.53
CA GLY A 316 17.78 14.81 25.67
C GLY A 316 18.93 14.30 24.81
N ARG A 317 18.93 14.60 23.50
CA ARG A 317 19.89 14.09 22.49
C ARG A 317 19.96 15.02 21.28
N ASP A 318 21.09 14.98 20.55
CA ASP A 318 21.19 15.64 19.25
C ASP A 318 20.41 14.85 18.20
N ILE A 319 19.54 15.54 17.45
CA ILE A 319 18.75 14.95 16.36
C ILE A 319 19.25 15.51 15.04
N THR A 320 19.57 14.62 14.11
CA THR A 320 20.02 15.00 12.76
C THR A 320 18.89 14.86 11.75
N PHE A 321 18.58 15.95 11.06
CA PHE A 321 17.60 16.02 9.99
C PHE A 321 18.27 16.22 8.63
N PHE A 322 17.65 15.69 7.59
CA PHE A 322 18.05 15.86 6.19
C PHE A 322 16.88 16.39 5.38
N LYS A 323 17.09 17.45 4.60
CA LYS A 323 16.11 18.01 3.65
C LYS A 323 16.60 17.82 2.23
N SER A 324 15.79 17.20 1.39
CA SER A 324 16.08 17.08 -0.04
C SER A 324 15.97 18.45 -0.71
N LYS A 325 16.97 18.81 -1.51
CA LYS A 325 16.95 20.04 -2.31
C LYS A 325 16.01 19.92 -3.50
N ILE A 326 15.72 18.70 -3.95
CA ILE A 326 14.89 18.38 -5.11
C ILE A 326 13.42 18.31 -4.70
N SER A 327 13.07 17.35 -3.84
CA SER A 327 11.68 17.09 -3.46
C SER A 327 11.17 17.97 -2.32
N LYS A 328 12.08 18.64 -1.60
CA LYS A 328 11.82 19.37 -0.33
C LYS A 328 11.33 18.49 0.82
N LYS A 329 11.31 17.16 0.66
CA LYS A 329 10.94 16.22 1.72
C LYS A 329 12.03 16.16 2.80
N TRP A 330 11.63 15.64 3.96
CA TRP A 330 12.48 15.54 5.14
C TRP A 330 12.65 14.10 5.62
N TRP A 331 13.78 13.86 6.28
CA TRP A 331 14.13 12.62 6.98
C TRP A 331 14.86 12.93 8.28
N ILE A 332 14.74 12.01 9.24
CA ILE A 332 15.44 12.01 10.52
C ILE A 332 16.39 10.83 10.55
N LEU A 333 17.63 11.05 11.00
CA LEU A 333 18.58 9.97 11.23
C LEU A 333 18.20 9.17 12.49
N ILE A 334 18.13 7.85 12.35
CA ILE A 334 18.07 6.92 13.46
C ILE A 334 19.46 6.28 13.60
N ASP A 335 20.16 6.66 14.67
CA ASP A 335 21.42 6.01 15.05
C ASP A 335 21.10 4.71 15.81
N SER A 336 21.27 3.56 15.15
CA SER A 336 21.25 2.27 15.82
C SER A 336 22.63 2.02 16.44
N SER A 337 22.68 1.98 17.77
CA SER A 337 23.91 1.70 18.52
C SER A 337 24.44 0.27 18.34
N GLU A 338 23.64 -0.65 17.81
CA GLU A 338 23.96 -2.09 17.81
C GLU A 338 24.45 -2.62 16.44
N ASN A 339 24.06 -2.01 15.31
CA ASN A 339 24.25 -2.63 13.99
C ASN A 339 24.99 -1.79 12.92
N ASN A 340 25.55 -0.61 13.25
CA ASN A 340 26.21 0.29 12.28
C ASN A 340 25.36 0.65 11.03
N ALA A 341 24.07 0.34 11.03
CA ALA A 341 23.14 0.63 9.95
C ALA A 341 22.51 2.01 10.20
N THR A 342 22.86 2.98 9.37
CA THR A 342 22.22 4.30 9.36
C THR A 342 20.86 4.18 8.70
N ASN A 343 19.79 4.31 9.47
CA ASN A 343 18.42 4.31 8.95
C ASN A 343 17.90 5.75 8.88
N PHE A 344 17.27 6.11 7.76
CA PHE A 344 16.65 7.41 7.55
C PHE A 344 15.14 7.26 7.61
N LEU A 345 14.52 7.90 8.60
CA LEU A 345 13.08 7.87 8.80
C LEU A 345 12.44 9.08 8.11
N PRO A 346 11.58 8.90 7.10
CA PRO A 346 10.79 9.98 6.53
C PRO A 346 10.06 10.80 7.61
N CYS A 347 10.07 12.12 7.51
CA CYS A 347 9.34 13.01 8.42
C CYS A 347 8.80 14.25 7.69
N LEU A 348 8.05 15.08 8.41
CA LEU A 348 7.59 16.39 7.95
C LEU A 348 8.59 17.49 8.33
N GLU A 349 8.41 18.68 7.74
CA GLU A 349 9.11 19.89 8.17
C GLU A 349 8.68 20.31 9.58
N GLU A 350 7.41 20.09 9.92
CA GLU A 350 6.84 20.33 11.25
C GLU A 350 7.62 19.58 12.34
N ASP A 351 8.07 18.34 12.10
CA ASP A 351 8.87 17.57 13.07
C ASP A 351 10.23 18.23 13.37
N TYR A 352 10.81 18.93 12.38
CA TYR A 352 12.03 19.70 12.56
C TYR A 352 11.77 20.99 13.36
N GLU A 353 10.68 21.70 13.05
CA GLU A 353 10.27 22.91 13.78
C GLU A 353 9.93 22.61 15.25
N ASP A 354 9.27 21.48 15.51
CA ASP A 354 8.98 21.00 16.85
C ASP A 354 10.27 20.67 17.62
N ALA A 355 11.23 20.00 16.99
CA ALA A 355 12.52 19.71 17.60
C ALA A 355 13.31 20.97 17.97
N LEU A 356 13.22 22.06 17.19
CA LEU A 356 13.81 23.35 17.55
C LEU A 356 13.22 23.95 18.82
N ASN A 357 11.96 23.61 19.14
CA ASN A 357 11.25 24.01 20.36
C ASN A 357 11.39 22.99 21.49
N ASP A 358 12.38 22.09 21.40
CA ASP A 358 12.66 21.02 22.37
C ASP A 358 11.56 19.94 22.47
N ASN A 359 10.68 19.87 21.46
CA ASN A 359 9.67 18.82 21.35
C ASN A 359 10.19 17.69 20.45
N ILE A 360 10.62 16.57 21.07
CA ILE A 360 11.15 15.43 20.32
C ILE A 360 10.03 14.70 19.55
N PRO A 361 10.17 14.47 18.23
CA PRO A 361 9.16 13.76 17.45
C PRO A 361 8.89 12.34 17.99
N ILE A 362 7.62 12.06 18.30
CA ILE A 362 7.18 10.76 18.85
C ILE A 362 7.51 9.62 17.89
N ARG A 363 7.37 9.85 16.59
CA ARG A 363 7.69 8.88 15.54
C ARG A 363 9.15 8.42 15.58
N TRP A 364 10.07 9.35 15.80
CA TRP A 364 11.48 9.04 15.98
C TRP A 364 11.74 8.24 17.26
N LEU A 365 11.04 8.57 18.36
CA LEU A 365 11.12 7.81 19.61
C LEU A 365 10.58 6.37 19.47
N LYS A 366 9.49 6.17 18.74
CA LYS A 366 8.97 4.82 18.45
C LYS A 366 9.97 4.04 17.60
N ALA A 367 10.48 4.64 16.54
CA ALA A 367 11.44 3.99 15.64
C ALA A 367 12.78 3.63 16.30
N THR A 368 13.27 4.45 17.25
CA THR A 368 14.49 4.16 18.02
C THR A 368 14.32 3.06 19.08
N LYS A 369 13.09 2.76 19.51
CA LYS A 369 12.82 1.64 20.44
C LYS A 369 12.61 0.29 19.75
N ARG A 370 12.24 0.30 18.46
CA ARG A 370 12.04 -0.90 17.63
C ARG A 370 13.35 -1.44 17.05
N ASN A 371 14.30 -0.55 16.79
CA ASN A 371 15.64 -0.86 16.30
C ASN A 371 16.61 -1.01 17.47
#